data_AF-A0AA40KUP9-F1
#
_entry.id   AF-A0AA40KUP9-F1
#
_cell.length_a   1.000
_cell.length_b   1.000
_cell.length_c   1.000
_cell.angle_alpha   90.00
_cell.angle_beta   90.00
_cell.angle_gamma   90.00
#
_symmetry.space_group_name_H-M   'P 1'
#
loop_
_entity.id
_entity.type
_entity.pdbx_description
1 polymer ?
#
loop_
_entity_poly.entity_id
_entity_poly.type
_entity_poly.pdbx_seq_one_letter_code
_entity_poly.pdbx_strand_id
1 'polypeptide(L)'
;MKSFYDDWHSVKTEEEKAMMLKMAKLAKFISILCSSSSLVMITAFLSFRVVTVYLADRENENQDRLSLYPGYFPFDVRPTPTLIMVNFAQVIAAYSATICYTTVDAFIAMLITHMCGQFAILKKKLSRLMGDDRRCRSIDEFQRELTLIVTKHDHLNG
;
A
#
# COMPACT_ATOMS: atom_id res chain seq x y z
N MET A 1 13.95 -5.27 -17.30
CA MET A 1 12.69 -4.90 -16.62
C MET A 1 11.62 -4.88 -17.70
N LYS A 2 10.83 -5.95 -17.87
CA LYS A 2 9.71 -5.92 -18.82
C LYS A 2 8.68 -4.96 -18.23
N SER A 3 8.44 -3.87 -18.94
CA SER A 3 7.55 -2.82 -18.50
C SER A 3 6.14 -3.38 -18.40
N PHE A 4 5.36 -2.88 -17.44
CA PHE A 4 3.91 -3.12 -17.32
C PHE A 4 3.18 -2.93 -18.67
N TYR A 5 3.75 -2.08 -19.53
CA TYR A 5 3.34 -1.80 -20.89
C TYR A 5 3.48 -3.00 -21.86
N ASP A 6 4.56 -3.77 -21.75
CA ASP A 6 4.84 -4.89 -22.67
C ASP A 6 3.95 -6.11 -22.38
N ASP A 7 3.58 -6.32 -21.11
CA ASP A 7 2.71 -7.43 -20.72
C ASP A 7 1.24 -7.16 -21.12
N TRP A 8 0.84 -5.88 -21.17
CA TRP A 8 -0.49 -5.45 -21.62
C TRP A 8 -0.72 -5.71 -23.12
N HIS A 9 0.34 -5.63 -23.93
CA HIS A 9 0.26 -5.82 -25.38
C HIS A 9 0.35 -7.28 -25.85
N SER A 10 0.54 -8.23 -24.94
CA SER A 10 0.51 -9.65 -25.30
C SER A 10 -0.92 -10.10 -25.67
N VAL A 11 -1.05 -10.90 -26.73
CA VAL A 11 -2.34 -11.40 -27.23
C VAL A 11 -2.96 -12.33 -26.17
N LYS A 12 -3.87 -11.78 -25.35
CA LYS A 12 -4.66 -12.50 -24.35
C LYS A 12 -6.02 -12.89 -24.92
N THR A 13 -6.54 -14.06 -24.51
CA THR A 13 -7.88 -14.51 -24.87
C THR A 13 -8.94 -13.64 -24.19
N GLU A 14 -10.08 -13.37 -24.84
CA GLU A 14 -11.09 -12.42 -24.35
C GLU A 14 -11.66 -12.79 -22.96
N GLU A 15 -11.83 -14.07 -22.67
CA GLU A 15 -12.25 -14.56 -21.35
C GLU A 15 -11.24 -14.25 -20.24
N GLU A 16 -9.94 -14.28 -20.55
CA GLU A 16 -8.89 -14.00 -19.56
C GLU A 16 -8.75 -12.52 -19.29
N LYS A 17 -8.92 -11.68 -20.33
CA LYS A 17 -8.96 -10.23 -20.16
C LYS A 17 -10.15 -9.84 -19.28
N ALA A 18 -11.32 -10.46 -19.50
CA ALA A 18 -12.51 -10.21 -18.70
C ALA A 18 -12.30 -10.62 -17.23
N MET A 19 -11.70 -11.80 -16.98
CA MET A 19 -11.44 -12.27 -15.62
C MET A 19 -10.34 -11.44 -14.91
N MET A 20 -9.26 -11.08 -15.62
CA MET A 20 -8.22 -10.18 -15.11
C MET A 20 -8.76 -8.78 -14.81
N LEU A 21 -9.60 -8.23 -15.69
CA LEU A 21 -10.26 -6.93 -15.45
C LEU A 21 -11.20 -6.97 -14.26
N LYS A 22 -11.93 -8.08 -14.06
CA LYS A 22 -12.83 -8.24 -12.91
C LYS A 22 -12.04 -8.30 -11.60
N MET A 23 -10.95 -9.07 -11.56
CA MET A 23 -10.07 -9.15 -10.37
C MET A 23 -9.31 -7.85 -10.13
N ALA A 24 -8.83 -7.17 -11.18
CA ALA A 24 -8.18 -5.87 -11.06
C ALA A 24 -9.14 -4.77 -10.57
N LYS A 25 -10.39 -4.78 -11.04
CA LYS A 25 -11.44 -3.87 -10.54
C LYS A 25 -11.77 -4.14 -9.08
N LEU A 26 -11.91 -5.41 -8.69
CA LEU A 26 -12.15 -5.81 -7.31
C LEU A 26 -10.97 -5.40 -6.40
N ALA A 27 -9.74 -5.65 -6.83
CA ALA A 27 -8.53 -5.27 -6.09
C ALA A 27 -8.41 -3.75 -5.94
N LYS A 28 -8.68 -2.98 -7.01
CA LYS A 28 -8.73 -1.52 -6.93
C LYS A 28 -9.84 -1.03 -6.00
N PHE A 29 -11.02 -1.63 -6.08
CA PHE A 29 -12.15 -1.26 -5.23
C PHE A 29 -11.83 -1.51 -3.74
N ILE A 30 -11.30 -2.69 -3.41
CA ILE A 30 -10.89 -3.03 -2.04
C ILE A 30 -9.79 -2.08 -1.55
N SER A 31 -8.79 -1.80 -2.39
CA SER A 31 -7.68 -0.89 -2.04
C SER A 31 -8.18 0.54 -1.79
N ILE A 32 -9.06 1.06 -2.65
CA ILE A 32 -9.66 2.40 -2.50
C ILE A 32 -10.52 2.44 -1.22
N LEU A 33 -11.39 1.45 -1.01
CA LEU A 33 -12.23 1.38 0.17
C LEU A 33 -11.41 1.34 1.45
N CYS A 34 -10.40 0.47 1.53
CA CYS A 34 -9.57 0.31 2.72
C CYS A 34 -8.77 1.60 3.03
N SER A 35 -8.20 2.22 2.00
CA SER A 35 -7.49 3.50 2.15
C SER A 35 -8.43 4.63 2.58
N SER A 36 -9.61 4.73 1.95
CA SER A 36 -10.60 5.75 2.29
C SER A 36 -11.18 5.56 3.70
N SER A 37 -11.42 4.32 4.11
CA SER A 37 -11.96 3.99 5.43
C SER A 37 -10.95 4.34 6.53
N SER A 38 -9.67 4.05 6.29
CA SER A 38 -8.59 4.41 7.22
C SER A 38 -8.47 5.93 7.40
N LEU A 39 -8.56 6.69 6.31
CA LEU A 39 -8.51 8.16 6.36
C LEU A 39 -9.74 8.77 7.07
N VAL A 40 -10.93 8.22 6.83
CA VAL A 40 -12.15 8.66 7.50
C VAL A 40 -12.08 8.36 9.00
N MET A 41 -11.60 7.16 9.37
CA MET A 41 -11.46 6.76 10.77
C MET A 41 -10.52 7.67 11.55
N ILE A 42 -9.31 7.95 11.02
CA ILE A 42 -8.36 8.83 11.72
C ILE A 42 -8.91 10.25 11.82
N THR A 43 -9.57 10.76 10.79
CA THR A 43 -10.14 12.11 10.78
C THR A 43 -11.29 12.24 11.78
N ALA A 44 -12.17 11.23 11.85
CA ALA A 44 -13.25 11.18 12.83
C ALA A 44 -12.72 11.04 14.28
N PHE A 45 -11.66 10.26 14.48
CA PHE A 45 -11.03 10.13 15.78
C PHE A 45 -10.40 11.46 16.24
N LEU A 46 -9.63 12.12 15.37
CA LEU A 46 -9.02 13.41 15.68
C LEU A 46 -10.09 14.49 15.92
N SER A 47 -11.16 14.54 15.11
CA SER A 47 -12.23 15.52 15.31
C SER A 47 -12.96 15.30 16.63
N PHE A 48 -13.27 14.06 17.00
CA PHE A 48 -13.85 13.72 18.30
C PHE A 48 -12.95 14.18 19.44
N ARG A 49 -11.64 13.93 19.36
CA ARG A 49 -10.67 14.35 20.38
C ARG A 49 -10.58 15.87 20.49
N VAL A 50 -10.57 16.59 19.37
CA VAL A 50 -10.60 18.06 19.37
C VAL A 50 -11.86 18.58 20.04
N VAL A 51 -13.02 17.99 19.76
CA VAL A 51 -14.30 18.37 20.41
C VAL A 51 -14.26 18.09 21.90
N THR A 52 -13.77 16.94 22.34
CA THR A 52 -13.61 16.62 23.77
C THR A 52 -12.70 17.62 24.48
N VAL A 53 -11.56 17.95 23.88
CA VAL A 53 -10.62 18.96 24.42
C VAL A 53 -11.28 20.33 24.50
N TYR A 54 -12.00 20.75 23.45
CA TYR A 54 -12.71 22.03 23.41
C TYR A 54 -13.81 22.13 24.49
N LEU A 55 -14.55 21.05 24.72
CA LEU A 55 -15.55 21.01 25.78
C LEU A 55 -14.91 21.05 27.17
N ALA A 56 -13.80 20.33 27.39
CA ALA A 56 -13.06 20.36 28.65
C ALA A 56 -12.47 21.76 28.95
N ASP A 57 -11.97 22.46 27.93
CA ASP A 57 -11.51 23.85 28.05
C ASP A 57 -12.64 24.78 28.49
N ARG A 58 -13.82 24.61 27.88
CA ARG A 58 -15.02 25.40 28.20
C ARG A 58 -15.51 25.18 29.63
N GLU A 59 -15.37 23.96 30.16
CA GLU A 59 -15.73 23.65 31.54
C GLU A 59 -14.65 24.06 32.57
N ASN A 60 -13.55 24.72 32.12
CA ASN A 60 -12.37 25.04 32.92
C ASN A 60 -11.80 23.81 33.66
N GLU A 61 -11.94 22.62 33.08
CA GLU A 61 -11.29 21.43 33.60
C GLU A 61 -9.77 21.59 33.45
N ASN A 62 -8.99 21.15 34.45
CA ASN A 62 -7.53 21.35 34.55
C ASN A 62 -6.82 21.45 33.19
N GLN A 63 -6.20 22.62 32.94
CA GLN A 63 -5.54 22.97 31.67
C GLN A 63 -4.45 21.95 31.25
N ASP A 64 -3.93 21.18 32.22
CA ASP A 64 -3.00 20.06 32.03
C ASP A 64 -3.57 18.89 31.21
N ARG A 65 -4.91 18.79 31.03
CA ARG A 65 -5.59 17.71 30.30
C ARG A 65 -5.99 18.07 28.87
N LEU A 66 -5.67 19.28 28.40
CA LEU A 66 -6.08 19.79 27.08
C LEU A 66 -5.23 19.31 25.90
N SER A 67 -4.29 18.38 26.12
CA SER A 67 -3.50 17.80 25.02
C SER A 67 -4.29 16.68 24.33
N LEU A 68 -4.34 16.73 22.99
CA LEU A 68 -4.97 15.71 22.14
C LEU A 68 -4.44 14.31 22.45
N TYR A 69 -3.16 14.20 22.79
CA TYR A 69 -2.55 12.97 23.28
C TYR A 69 -1.78 13.25 24.58
N PRO A 70 -2.19 12.67 25.73
CA PRO A 70 -1.47 12.85 26.98
C PRO A 70 -0.09 12.19 26.88
N GLY A 71 0.96 13.00 27.04
CA GLY A 71 2.35 12.57 26.93
C GLY A 71 3.26 13.40 27.81
N TYR A 72 4.38 12.83 28.22
CA TYR A 72 5.38 13.55 29.01
C TYR A 72 6.23 14.42 28.08
N PHE A 73 6.12 15.75 28.22
CA PHE A 73 6.95 16.70 27.50
C PHE A 73 8.08 17.20 28.40
N PRO A 74 9.33 17.30 27.89
CA PRO A 74 10.48 17.77 28.68
C PRO A 74 10.48 19.30 28.92
N PHE A 75 9.47 20.01 28.42
CA PHE A 75 9.28 21.45 28.53
C PHE A 75 7.88 21.77 29.05
N ASP A 76 7.69 22.95 29.63
CA ASP A 76 6.41 23.34 30.21
C ASP A 76 5.38 23.62 29.09
N VAL A 77 4.36 22.78 29.03
CA VAL A 77 3.25 22.85 28.06
C VAL A 77 2.04 23.62 28.58
N ARG A 78 2.10 24.09 29.84
CA ARG A 78 1.06 24.90 30.47
C ARG A 78 0.75 26.22 29.75
N PRO A 79 1.72 26.95 29.16
CA PRO A 79 1.39 28.18 28.43
C PRO A 79 0.52 27.89 27.21
N THR A 80 -0.60 28.59 27.09
CA THR A 80 -1.55 28.49 25.96
C THR A 80 -0.90 28.48 24.57
N PRO A 81 0.10 29.33 24.22
CA PRO A 81 0.73 29.27 22.89
C PRO A 81 1.51 27.97 22.67
N THR A 82 2.19 27.45 23.69
CA THR A 82 2.94 26.18 23.62
C THR A 82 1.98 25.01 23.47
N LEU A 83 0.86 25.01 24.20
CA LEU A 83 -0.18 23.99 24.12
C LEU A 83 -0.77 23.88 22.70
N ILE A 84 -1.08 25.02 22.06
CA ILE A 84 -1.61 25.04 20.68
C ILE A 84 -0.58 24.46 19.70
N MET A 85 0.69 24.85 19.83
CA MET A 85 1.77 24.37 18.96
C MET A 85 2.00 22.86 19.11
N VAL A 86 1.97 22.34 20.33
CA VAL A 86 2.09 20.90 20.61
C VAL A 86 0.91 20.13 20.04
N ASN A 87 -0.32 20.60 20.24
CA ASN A 87 -1.52 19.97 19.67
C ASN A 87 -1.47 19.96 18.13
N PHE A 88 -1.03 21.05 17.51
CA PHE A 88 -0.84 21.13 16.06
C PHE A 88 0.21 20.13 15.57
N ALA A 89 1.34 20.03 16.26
CA ALA A 89 2.38 19.04 15.95
C ALA A 89 1.88 17.60 16.11
N GLN A 90 1.07 17.31 17.13
CA GLN A 90 0.44 16.00 17.35
C GLN A 90 -0.50 15.62 16.20
N VAL A 91 -1.29 16.57 15.69
CA VAL A 91 -2.17 16.35 14.52
C VAL A 91 -1.33 16.03 13.28
N ILE A 92 -0.29 16.81 13.00
CA ILE A 92 0.61 16.54 11.87
C ILE A 92 1.27 15.17 12.01
N ALA A 93 1.77 14.84 13.20
CA ALA A 93 2.39 13.55 13.47
C ALA A 93 1.41 12.39 13.22
N ALA A 94 0.17 12.48 13.73
CA ALA A 94 -0.87 11.48 13.53
C ALA A 94 -1.22 11.26 12.05
N TYR A 95 -1.37 12.36 11.28
CA TYR A 95 -1.59 12.28 9.84
C TYR A 95 -0.39 11.67 9.11
N SER A 96 0.83 12.10 9.42
CA SER A 96 2.04 11.56 8.81
C SER A 96 2.19 10.06 9.05
N ALA A 97 1.98 9.59 10.29
CA ALA A 97 2.03 8.19 10.65
C ALA A 97 0.98 7.37 9.90
N THR A 98 -0.24 7.89 9.79
CA THR A 98 -1.33 7.23 9.06
C THR A 98 -1.04 7.15 7.56
N ILE A 99 -0.51 8.21 6.96
CA ILE A 99 -0.10 8.22 5.55
C ILE A 99 1.01 7.21 5.31
N CYS A 100 2.04 7.18 6.17
CA CYS A 100 3.11 6.19 6.07
C CYS A 100 2.57 4.76 6.16
N TYR A 101 1.70 4.48 7.13
CA TYR A 101 1.13 3.15 7.34
C TYR A 101 0.27 2.71 6.13
N THR A 102 -0.65 3.57 5.70
CA THR A 102 -1.50 3.29 4.52
C THR A 102 -0.70 3.13 3.24
N THR A 103 0.40 3.86 3.08
CA THR A 103 1.32 3.73 1.93
C THR A 103 2.00 2.36 1.93
N VAL A 104 2.48 1.89 3.08
CA VAL A 104 3.11 0.56 3.22
C VAL A 104 2.09 -0.53 2.92
N ASP A 105 0.89 -0.45 3.49
CA ASP A 105 -0.18 -1.43 3.24
C ASP A 105 -0.59 -1.45 1.76
N ALA A 106 -0.76 -0.28 1.13
CA ALA A 106 -1.09 -0.18 -0.29
C ALA A 106 0.03 -0.78 -1.17
N PHE A 107 1.29 -0.56 -0.80
CA PHE A 107 2.44 -1.13 -1.49
C PHE A 107 2.45 -2.67 -1.38
N ILE A 108 2.20 -3.22 -0.19
CA ILE A 108 2.10 -4.67 0.02
C ILE A 108 0.94 -5.26 -0.79
N ALA A 109 -0.24 -4.63 -0.76
CA ALA A 109 -1.40 -5.07 -1.53
C ALA A 109 -1.13 -5.06 -3.04
N MET A 110 -0.41 -4.05 -3.53
CA MET A 110 0.04 -3.97 -4.93
C MET A 110 0.98 -5.12 -5.27
N LEU A 111 1.99 -5.38 -4.45
CA LEU A 111 2.95 -6.47 -4.66
C LEU A 111 2.24 -7.84 -4.69
N ILE A 112 1.34 -8.11 -3.75
CA ILE A 112 0.57 -9.35 -3.70
C ILE A 112 -0.26 -9.49 -4.97
N THR A 113 -0.99 -8.44 -5.37
CA THR A 113 -1.81 -8.47 -6.59
C THR A 113 -0.97 -8.71 -7.83
N HIS A 114 0.20 -8.07 -7.92
CA HIS A 114 1.14 -8.28 -9.01
C HIS A 114 1.66 -9.72 -9.05
N MET A 115 2.09 -10.27 -7.91
CA MET A 115 2.58 -11.65 -7.82
C MET A 115 1.49 -12.67 -8.16
N CYS A 116 0.27 -12.51 -7.62
CA CYS A 116 -0.88 -13.34 -7.97
C CYS A 116 -1.17 -13.29 -9.48
N GLY A 117 -1.07 -12.12 -10.11
CA GLY A 117 -1.17 -11.95 -11.56
C GLY A 117 -0.10 -12.72 -12.33
N GLN A 118 1.16 -12.61 -11.90
CA GLN A 118 2.29 -13.33 -12.50
C GLN A 118 2.13 -14.86 -12.38
N PHE A 119 1.70 -15.36 -11.21
CA PHE A 119 1.43 -16.78 -11.00
C PHE A 119 0.29 -17.31 -11.87
N ALA A 120 -0.80 -16.54 -12.03
CA ALA A 120 -1.90 -16.92 -12.90
C ALA A 120 -1.45 -17.05 -14.36
N ILE A 121 -0.61 -16.12 -14.85
CA ILE A 121 -0.01 -16.18 -16.19
C ILE A 121 0.89 -17.43 -16.32
N LEU A 122 1.75 -17.69 -15.33
CA LEU A 122 2.65 -18.85 -15.32
C LEU A 122 1.87 -20.17 -15.35
N LYS A 123 0.82 -20.30 -14.53
CA LYS A 123 -0.05 -21.48 -14.50
C LYS A 123 -0.64 -21.77 -15.88
N LYS A 124 -1.09 -20.74 -16.60
CA LYS A 124 -1.63 -20.94 -17.94
C LYS A 124 -0.57 -21.34 -18.95
N LYS A 125 0.62 -20.73 -18.89
CA LYS A 125 1.75 -21.11 -19.76
C LYS A 125 2.12 -22.60 -19.57
N LEU A 126 2.19 -23.06 -18.32
CA LEU A 126 2.45 -24.47 -17.99
C LEU A 126 1.36 -25.41 -18.51
N SER A 127 0.08 -25.05 -18.32
CA SER A 127 -1.05 -25.85 -18.83
C SER A 127 -1.00 -26.00 -20.36
N ARG A 128 -0.66 -24.92 -21.08
CA ARG A 128 -0.49 -24.96 -22.55
C ARG A 128 0.71 -25.82 -23.00
N LEU A 129 1.80 -25.80 -22.22
CA LEU A 129 3.00 -26.61 -22.50
C LEU A 129 2.78 -28.11 -22.26
N MET A 130 1.93 -28.46 -21.32
CA MET A 130 1.61 -29.86 -21.00
C MET A 130 0.66 -30.50 -22.03
N GLY A 131 0.03 -29.69 -22.89
CA GLY A 131 -0.92 -30.13 -23.91
C GLY A 131 -0.40 -30.20 -25.35
N ASP A 132 0.87 -29.88 -25.66
CA ASP A 132 1.39 -29.91 -27.04
C ASP A 132 2.72 -30.68 -27.15
N ASP A 133 2.72 -31.70 -28.02
CA ASP A 133 3.79 -32.65 -28.33
C ASP A 133 4.92 -32.03 -29.21
N ARG A 134 5.36 -30.80 -28.88
CA ARG A 134 6.44 -30.06 -29.59
C ARG A 134 7.47 -29.44 -28.64
N ARG A 135 7.81 -30.21 -27.60
CA ARG A 135 8.51 -29.81 -26.37
C ARG A 135 9.93 -29.21 -26.50
N CYS A 136 10.60 -29.28 -27.65
CA CYS A 136 12.03 -28.95 -27.71
C CYS A 136 12.36 -27.45 -27.87
N ARG A 137 11.45 -26.62 -28.41
CA ARG A 137 11.78 -25.21 -28.73
C ARG A 137 11.61 -24.23 -27.56
N SER A 138 10.72 -24.51 -26.62
CA SER A 138 10.30 -23.55 -25.58
C SER A 138 11.06 -23.69 -24.25
N ILE A 139 11.61 -24.86 -23.93
CA ILE A 139 12.46 -25.06 -22.74
C ILE A 139 13.80 -24.36 -22.94
N ASP A 140 14.35 -24.44 -24.16
CA ASP A 140 15.61 -23.79 -24.54
C ASP A 140 15.50 -22.25 -24.44
N GLU A 141 14.35 -21.69 -24.82
CA GLU A 141 14.07 -20.25 -24.73
C GLU A 141 13.90 -19.78 -23.26
N PHE A 142 13.29 -20.60 -22.41
CA PHE A 142 13.19 -20.34 -20.97
C PHE A 142 14.56 -20.44 -20.28
N GLN A 143 15.37 -21.44 -20.62
CA GLN A 143 16.73 -21.58 -20.11
C GLN A 143 17.61 -20.41 -20.55
N ARG A 144 17.42 -19.88 -21.76
CA ARG A 144 18.16 -18.72 -22.26
C ARG A 144 17.84 -17.44 -21.47
N GLU A 145 16.56 -17.18 -21.17
CA GLU A 145 16.15 -16.03 -20.36
C GLU A 145 16.61 -16.14 -18.90
N LEU A 146 16.56 -17.35 -18.32
CA LEU A 146 17.06 -17.59 -16.96
C LEU A 146 18.57 -17.38 -16.88
N THR A 147 19.30 -17.86 -17.90
CA THR A 147 20.75 -17.66 -18.01
C THR A 147 21.10 -16.18 -18.14
N LEU A 148 20.31 -15.41 -18.91
CA LEU A 148 20.46 -13.95 -19.05
C LEU A 148 20.22 -13.20 -17.73
N ILE A 149 19.27 -13.66 -16.91
CA ILE A 149 19.00 -13.04 -15.61
C ILE A 149 20.12 -13.35 -14.62
N VAL A 150 20.62 -14.59 -14.60
CA VAL A 150 21.70 -15.02 -13.70
C VAL A 150 23.01 -14.32 -14.05
N THR A 151 23.39 -14.27 -15.34
CA THR A 151 24.62 -13.56 -15.77
C THR A 151 24.55 -12.06 -15.52
N LYS A 152 23.38 -11.44 -15.65
CA LYS A 152 23.22 -10.01 -15.39
C LYS A 152 23.27 -9.67 -13.90
N HIS A 153 22.82 -10.59 -13.04
CA HIS A 153 22.94 -10.46 -11.59
C HIS A 153 24.40 -10.60 -11.13
N ASP A 154 25.17 -11.50 -11.75
CA ASP A 154 26.59 -11.72 -11.46
C ASP A 154 27.45 -10.51 -11.85
N HIS A 155 27.15 -9.88 -12.99
CA HIS A 155 27.86 -8.71 -13.49
C HIS A 155 27.58 -7.40 -12.71
N LEU A 156 26.53 -7.38 -11.90
CA LEU A 156 26.14 -6.22 -11.08
C LEU A 156 26.60 -6.35 -9.61
N ASN A 157 27.13 -7.53 -9.24
CA ASN A 157 27.52 -7.86 -7.88
C ASN A 157 29.05 -8.05 -7.72
N GLY A 158 29.82 -7.72 -8.75
CA GLY A 158 31.28 -7.55 -8.73
C GLY A 158 31.64 -6.12 -9.08
#